data_AF-A0A8T6ZXZ5-F1
#
_entry.id   AF-A0A8T6ZXZ5-F1
#
_cell.length_a   1.000
_cell.length_b   1.000
_cell.length_c   1.000
_cell.angle_alpha   90.00
_cell.angle_beta   90.00
_cell.angle_gamma   90.00
#
_symmetry.space_group_name_H-M   'P 1'
#
loop_
_entity.id
_entity.type
_entity.pdbx_description
1 polymer ?
#
loop_
_entity_poly.entity_id
_entity_poly.type
_entity_poly.pdbx_seq_one_letter_code
_entity_poly.pdbx_strand_id
1 'polypeptide(L)'
;MEYTDSTQKASSLFSGMTFITGIICIGISAIGIFWLSKIIPGIYHTLAENGFSFMSNSILFHIIWVVFFLSLLLTGIKLLISALNKRTKDLVPGMPLYFLGASLVIIGLFYLVFGQFVYAVVSIIAGALCIYVEGTTEIT
;
A
#
# COMPACT_ATOMS: atom_id res chain seq x y z
N MET A 1 28.11 32.82 8.08
CA MET A 1 28.10 31.34 8.20
C MET A 1 26.77 30.92 8.82
N GLU A 2 25.66 31.01 8.06
CA GLU A 2 24.29 30.82 8.59
C GLU A 2 23.49 29.78 7.78
N TYR A 3 24.13 29.14 6.78
CA TYR A 3 23.47 28.26 5.81
C TYR A 3 23.43 26.77 6.22
N THR A 4 24.16 26.40 7.28
CA THR A 4 24.27 25.02 7.78
C THR A 4 23.11 24.61 8.69
N ASP A 5 22.46 25.57 9.35
CA ASP A 5 21.44 25.27 10.35
C ASP A 5 20.07 24.95 9.71
N SER A 6 19.71 25.63 8.63
CA SER A 6 18.45 25.41 7.89
C SER A 6 18.42 24.06 7.15
N THR A 7 19.54 23.65 6.58
CA THR A 7 19.69 22.37 5.87
C THR A 7 19.68 21.18 6.83
N GLN A 8 20.32 21.30 7.99
CA GLN A 8 20.28 20.28 9.03
C GLN A 8 18.87 20.10 9.62
N LYS A 9 18.16 21.20 9.90
CA LYS A 9 16.78 21.17 10.41
C LYS A 9 15.79 20.57 9.41
N ALA A 10 15.94 20.87 8.12
CA ALA A 10 15.13 20.28 7.06
C ALA A 10 15.32 18.75 6.94
N SER A 11 16.58 18.27 7.01
CA SER A 11 16.86 16.82 6.97
C SER A 11 16.27 16.06 8.16
N SER A 12 16.28 16.68 9.35
CA SER A 12 15.71 16.13 10.58
C SER A 12 14.19 16.02 10.51
N LEU A 13 13.50 17.07 10.02
CA LEU A 13 12.05 17.07 9.86
C LEU A 13 11.61 16.02 8.84
N PHE A 14 12.33 15.92 7.72
CA PHE A 14 12.03 14.95 6.67
C PHE A 14 12.19 13.51 7.15
N SER A 15 13.27 13.22 7.89
CA SER A 15 13.50 11.91 8.52
C SER A 15 12.39 11.55 9.54
N GLY A 16 11.92 12.52 10.33
CA GLY A 16 10.80 12.34 11.25
C GLY A 16 9.48 12.02 10.53
N MET A 17 9.17 12.72 9.44
CA MET A 17 7.97 12.48 8.63
C MET A 17 8.00 11.09 7.96
N THR A 18 9.14 10.68 7.42
CA THR A 18 9.32 9.32 6.86
C THR A 18 9.06 8.27 7.92
N PHE A 19 9.61 8.44 9.13
CA PHE A 19 9.46 7.49 10.22
C PHE A 19 7.99 7.33 10.63
N ILE A 20 7.27 8.44 10.80
CA ILE A 20 5.84 8.45 11.12
C ILE A 20 5.03 7.77 10.01
N THR A 21 5.32 8.08 8.75
CA THR A 21 4.66 7.46 7.60
C THR A 21 4.89 5.94 7.57
N GLY A 22 6.12 5.49 7.84
CA GLY A 22 6.45 4.07 7.96
C GLY A 22 5.64 3.36 9.05
N ILE A 23 5.53 3.95 10.24
CA ILE A 23 4.71 3.42 11.34
C ILE A 23 3.24 3.33 10.94
N ILE A 24 2.69 4.37 10.31
CA ILE A 24 1.29 4.40 9.85
C ILE A 24 1.05 3.29 8.83
N CYS A 25 1.93 3.12 7.84
CA CYS A 25 1.83 2.04 6.85
C CYS A 25 1.82 0.67 7.50
N ILE A 26 2.72 0.42 8.47
CA ILE A 26 2.77 -0.86 9.21
C ILE A 26 1.47 -1.06 10.01
N GLY A 27 1.01 -0.02 10.70
CA GLY A 27 -0.21 -0.08 11.52
C GLY A 27 -1.46 -0.40 10.69
N ILE A 28 -1.66 0.31 9.56
CA ILE A 28 -2.77 0.06 8.64
C ILE A 28 -2.70 -1.36 8.08
N SER A 29 -1.49 -1.81 7.71
CA SER A 29 -1.29 -3.18 7.19
C SER A 29 -1.63 -4.24 8.22
N ALA A 30 -1.18 -4.08 9.46
CA ALA A 30 -1.46 -5.02 10.54
C ALA A 30 -2.97 -5.12 10.84
N ILE A 31 -3.66 -3.99 10.88
CA ILE A 31 -5.13 -3.95 11.07
C ILE A 31 -5.83 -4.61 9.89
N GLY A 32 -5.41 -4.33 8.66
CA GLY A 32 -5.98 -4.92 7.45
C GLY A 32 -5.82 -6.43 7.39
N ILE A 33 -4.61 -6.94 7.66
CA ILE A 33 -4.33 -8.38 7.70
C ILE A 33 -5.14 -9.06 8.80
N PHE A 34 -5.26 -8.44 9.98
CA PHE A 34 -6.08 -8.96 11.07
C PHE A 34 -7.58 -9.02 10.71
N TRP A 35 -8.09 -8.06 9.95
CA TRP A 35 -9.48 -8.07 9.51
C TRP A 35 -9.71 -9.18 8.47
N LEU A 36 -8.79 -9.32 7.51
CA LEU A 36 -8.85 -10.38 6.50
C LEU A 36 -8.76 -11.78 7.11
N SER A 37 -7.93 -11.98 8.13
CA SER A 37 -7.77 -13.29 8.78
C SER A 37 -9.06 -13.78 9.45
N LYS A 38 -9.97 -12.88 9.83
CA LYS A 38 -11.31 -13.24 10.34
C LYS A 38 -12.30 -13.64 9.26
N ILE A 39 -12.14 -13.12 8.04
CA ILE A 39 -13.11 -13.30 6.95
C ILE A 39 -12.77 -14.51 6.08
N ILE A 40 -11.48 -14.76 5.84
CA ILE A 40 -10.99 -15.87 5.00
C ILE A 40 -11.54 -17.24 5.44
N PRO A 41 -11.61 -17.60 6.74
CA PRO A 41 -12.16 -18.89 7.17
C PRO A 41 -13.65 -19.04 6.83
N GLY A 42 -14.43 -17.96 6.91
CA GLY A 42 -15.86 -17.96 6.55
C GLY A 42 -16.06 -18.19 5.05
N ILE A 43 -15.21 -17.59 4.21
CA ILE A 43 -15.22 -17.80 2.76
C ILE A 43 -14.87 -19.25 2.42
N TYR A 44 -13.91 -19.86 3.13
CA TYR A 44 -13.52 -21.25 2.87
C TYR A 44 -14.66 -22.24 3.17
N HIS A 45 -15.38 -22.05 4.28
CA HIS A 45 -16.50 -22.91 4.65
C HIS A 45 -17.63 -22.83 3.62
N THR A 46 -17.99 -21.63 3.18
CA THR A 46 -19.07 -21.44 2.20
C THR A 46 -18.68 -21.92 0.79
N LEU A 47 -17.38 -22.00 0.47
CA LEU A 47 -16.87 -22.57 -0.80
C LEU A 47 -17.06 -24.08 -0.87
N ALA A 48 -16.87 -24.76 0.26
CA ALA A 48 -17.03 -26.20 0.37
C ALA A 48 -18.50 -26.63 0.14
N GLU A 49 -19.45 -25.72 0.40
CA GLU A 49 -20.89 -26.02 0.35
C GLU A 49 -21.60 -25.57 -0.94
N ASN A 50 -21.20 -24.45 -1.58
CA ASN A 50 -22.03 -23.79 -2.60
C ASN A 50 -21.44 -23.71 -4.03
N GLY A 51 -20.26 -24.26 -4.28
CA GLY A 51 -19.66 -24.34 -5.62
C GLY A 51 -19.00 -23.05 -6.13
N PHE A 52 -18.07 -23.22 -7.08
CA PHE A 52 -16.98 -22.27 -7.39
C PHE A 52 -17.37 -20.97 -8.13
N SER A 53 -18.50 -20.93 -8.84
CA SER A 53 -18.74 -19.92 -9.89
C SER A 53 -18.90 -18.49 -9.36
N PHE A 54 -19.79 -18.26 -8.38
CA PHE A 54 -20.08 -16.92 -7.86
C PHE A 54 -19.07 -16.43 -6.80
N MET A 55 -18.39 -17.39 -6.17
CA MET A 55 -17.48 -17.13 -5.05
C MET A 55 -16.05 -16.77 -5.50
N SER A 56 -15.72 -17.06 -6.77
CA SER A 56 -14.44 -16.76 -7.41
C SER A 56 -14.07 -15.27 -7.36
N ASN A 57 -15.00 -14.37 -7.70
CA ASN A 57 -14.75 -12.92 -7.68
C ASN A 57 -14.51 -12.39 -6.26
N SER A 58 -15.22 -12.94 -5.28
CA SER A 58 -15.03 -12.56 -3.87
C SER A 58 -13.66 -13.01 -3.36
N ILE A 59 -13.25 -14.25 -3.67
CA ILE A 59 -11.90 -14.73 -3.31
C ILE A 59 -10.82 -13.87 -3.96
N LEU A 60 -10.94 -13.59 -5.27
CA LEU A 60 -9.98 -12.76 -5.99
C LEU A 60 -9.86 -11.38 -5.34
N PHE A 61 -10.98 -10.76 -5.00
CA PHE A 61 -10.98 -9.47 -4.30
C PHE A 61 -10.22 -9.53 -2.97
N HIS A 62 -10.41 -10.57 -2.16
CA HIS A 62 -9.68 -10.73 -0.90
C HIS A 62 -8.19 -11.00 -1.11
N ILE A 63 -7.81 -11.80 -2.12
CA ILE A 63 -6.41 -12.04 -2.48
C ILE A 63 -5.74 -10.71 -2.85
N ILE A 64 -6.39 -9.86 -3.65
CA ILE A 64 -5.84 -8.56 -4.04
C ILE A 64 -5.65 -7.66 -2.81
N TRP A 65 -6.59 -7.68 -1.85
CA TRP A 65 -6.42 -6.97 -0.58
C TRP A 65 -5.26 -7.50 0.26
N VAL A 66 -5.04 -8.83 0.29
CA VAL A 66 -3.85 -9.41 0.95
C VAL A 66 -2.57 -8.89 0.30
N VAL A 67 -2.51 -8.88 -1.03
CA VAL A 67 -1.36 -8.32 -1.78
C VAL A 67 -1.16 -6.85 -1.43
N PHE A 68 -2.23 -6.05 -1.43
CA PHE A 68 -2.18 -4.63 -1.05
C PHE A 68 -1.57 -4.43 0.35
N PHE A 69 -2.07 -5.13 1.37
CA PHE A 69 -1.56 -4.96 2.74
C PHE A 69 -0.14 -5.50 2.91
N LEU A 70 0.25 -6.57 2.21
CA LEU A 70 1.64 -7.05 2.22
C LEU A 70 2.58 -6.02 1.57
N SER A 71 2.19 -5.45 0.43
CA SER A 71 2.96 -4.40 -0.23
C SER A 71 3.06 -3.13 0.62
N LEU A 72 1.99 -2.75 1.32
CA LEU A 72 1.97 -1.62 2.25
C LEU A 72 2.87 -1.88 3.46
N LEU A 73 2.88 -3.11 3.99
CA LEU A 73 3.76 -3.51 5.09
C LEU A 73 5.23 -3.43 4.68
N LEU A 74 5.59 -4.00 3.53
CA LEU A 74 6.95 -3.96 3.00
C LEU A 74 7.41 -2.52 2.72
N THR A 75 6.52 -1.70 2.18
CA THR A 75 6.74 -0.26 2.00
C THR A 75 7.02 0.44 3.33
N GLY A 76 6.17 0.20 4.33
CA GLY A 76 6.33 0.76 5.67
C GLY A 76 7.65 0.36 6.33
N ILE A 77 8.04 -0.91 6.24
CA ILE A 77 9.32 -1.43 6.75
C ILE A 77 10.50 -0.73 6.05
N LYS A 78 10.46 -0.61 4.72
CA LYS A 78 11.51 0.07 3.95
C LYS A 78 11.67 1.54 4.36
N LEU A 79 10.55 2.25 4.52
CA LEU A 79 10.56 3.65 4.98
C LEU A 79 11.17 3.77 6.38
N LEU A 80 10.84 2.84 7.28
CA LEU A 80 11.35 2.83 8.65
C LEU A 80 12.86 2.56 8.68
N ILE A 81 13.35 1.60 7.88
CA ILE A 81 14.78 1.34 7.70
C ILE A 81 15.50 2.56 7.11
N SER A 82 14.91 3.22 6.09
CA SER A 82 15.49 4.42 5.48
C SER A 82 15.60 5.58 6.48
N ALA A 83 14.56 5.78 7.30
CA ALA A 83 14.54 6.80 8.34
C ALA A 83 15.60 6.53 9.42
N LEU A 84 15.74 5.28 9.88
CA LEU A 84 16.75 4.88 10.87
C LEU A 84 18.18 5.06 10.34
N ASN A 85 18.40 4.79 9.05
CA ASN A 85 19.69 4.95 8.39
C ASN A 85 19.98 6.41 7.97
N LYS A 86 19.08 7.37 8.25
CA LYS A 86 19.16 8.77 7.82
C LYS A 86 19.38 8.93 6.31
N ARG A 87 18.97 7.94 5.50
CA ARG A 87 19.06 8.02 4.04
C ARG A 87 17.91 8.88 3.53
N THR A 88 18.24 10.07 3.06
CA THR A 88 17.29 11.04 2.51
C THR A 88 17.10 10.92 0.99
N LYS A 89 17.94 10.14 0.30
CA LYS A 89 17.93 10.04 -1.18
C LYS A 89 17.24 8.79 -1.75
N ASP A 90 17.11 7.71 -0.99
CA ASP A 90 16.50 6.44 -1.45
C ASP A 90 15.20 6.12 -0.68
N LEU A 91 14.25 7.05 -0.70
CA LEU A 91 12.98 6.91 0.02
C LEU A 91 11.90 6.18 -0.76
N VAL A 92 12.13 5.90 -2.05
CA VAL A 92 11.10 5.33 -2.89
C VAL A 92 11.12 3.82 -2.73
N PRO A 93 10.01 3.20 -2.29
CA PRO A 93 10.00 1.81 -1.90
C PRO A 93 10.11 0.81 -3.05
N GLY A 94 10.52 1.16 -4.28
CA GLY A 94 10.86 0.17 -5.31
C GLY A 94 9.62 -0.63 -5.78
N MET A 95 9.87 -1.86 -6.26
CA MET A 95 8.82 -2.85 -6.59
C MET A 95 7.61 -2.90 -5.63
N PRO A 96 7.74 -2.89 -4.28
CA PRO A 96 6.62 -2.80 -3.36
C PRO A 96 5.61 -1.68 -3.64
N LEU A 97 6.06 -0.50 -4.06
CA LEU A 97 5.18 0.62 -4.39
C LEU A 97 4.41 0.36 -5.70
N TYR A 98 5.06 -0.27 -6.68
CA TYR A 98 4.42 -0.71 -7.91
C TYR A 98 3.29 -1.72 -7.63
N PHE A 99 3.56 -2.76 -6.83
CA PHE A 99 2.54 -3.75 -6.45
C PHE A 99 1.42 -3.15 -5.61
N LEU A 100 1.75 -2.19 -4.74
CA LEU A 100 0.76 -1.42 -3.98
C LEU A 100 -0.15 -0.60 -4.91
N GLY A 101 0.42 0.08 -5.90
CA GLY A 101 -0.35 0.86 -6.87
C GLY A 101 -1.20 -0.02 -7.79
N ALA A 102 -0.64 -1.12 -8.30
CA ALA A 102 -1.35 -2.07 -9.15
C ALA A 102 -2.54 -2.72 -8.43
N SER A 103 -2.35 -3.13 -7.17
CA SER A 103 -3.45 -3.70 -6.36
C SER A 103 -4.56 -2.68 -6.11
N LEU A 104 -4.23 -1.41 -5.84
CA LEU A 104 -5.20 -0.31 -5.72
C LEU A 104 -6.01 -0.06 -7.00
N VAL A 105 -5.37 -0.09 -8.16
CA VAL A 105 -6.07 0.04 -9.46
C VAL A 105 -7.03 -1.12 -9.67
N ILE A 106 -6.61 -2.36 -9.39
CA ILE A 106 -7.47 -3.54 -9.53
C ILE A 106 -8.64 -3.46 -8.52
N ILE A 107 -8.40 -3.09 -7.26
CA ILE A 107 -9.46 -2.87 -6.26
C ILE A 107 -10.45 -1.81 -6.74
N GLY A 108 -9.96 -0.71 -7.32
CA GLY A 108 -10.81 0.35 -7.87
C GLY A 108 -11.65 -0.12 -9.05
N LEU A 109 -11.10 -0.96 -9.94
CA LEU A 109 -11.87 -1.61 -11.01
C LEU A 109 -12.96 -2.53 -10.45
N PHE A 110 -12.67 -3.29 -9.39
CA PHE A 110 -13.67 -4.08 -8.69
C PHE A 110 -14.80 -3.16 -8.15
N TYR A 111 -14.47 -2.03 -7.54
CA TYR A 111 -15.48 -1.08 -7.06
C TYR A 111 -16.35 -0.49 -8.18
N LEU A 112 -15.82 -0.29 -9.40
CA LEU A 112 -16.65 0.10 -10.55
C LEU A 112 -17.69 -0.96 -10.89
N VAL A 113 -17.29 -2.23 -10.92
CA VAL A 113 -18.19 -3.36 -11.23
C VAL A 113 -19.33 -3.46 -10.21
N PHE A 114 -19.06 -3.15 -8.94
CA PHE A 114 -20.06 -3.17 -7.86
C PHE A 114 -20.80 -1.83 -7.65
N GLY A 115 -20.65 -0.86 -8.57
CA GLY A 115 -21.39 0.42 -8.53
C GLY A 115 -20.90 1.45 -7.51
N GLN A 116 -19.72 1.22 -6.91
CA GLN A 116 -19.12 2.08 -5.90
C GLN A 116 -18.20 3.13 -6.54
N PHE A 117 -18.77 4.04 -7.33
CA PHE A 117 -18.03 4.96 -8.21
C PHE A 117 -17.02 5.87 -7.49
N VAL A 118 -17.38 6.44 -6.33
CA VAL A 118 -16.48 7.35 -5.59
C VAL A 118 -15.23 6.61 -5.11
N TYR A 119 -15.42 5.44 -4.50
CA TYR A 119 -14.32 4.60 -4.03
C TYR A 119 -13.45 4.12 -5.18
N ALA A 120 -14.06 3.74 -6.30
CA ALA A 120 -13.34 3.36 -7.50
C ALA A 120 -12.41 4.46 -8.01
N VAL A 121 -12.93 5.68 -8.20
CA VAL A 121 -12.15 6.80 -8.73
C VAL A 121 -10.97 7.12 -7.81
N VAL A 122 -11.21 7.19 -6.50
CA VAL A 122 -10.16 7.45 -5.51
C VAL A 122 -9.09 6.36 -5.54
N SER A 123 -9.49 5.08 -5.55
CA SER A 123 -8.55 3.96 -5.58
C SER A 123 -7.73 3.91 -6.87
N ILE A 124 -8.35 4.16 -8.03
CA ILE A 124 -7.67 4.18 -9.33
C ILE A 124 -6.67 5.33 -9.39
N ILE A 125 -7.07 6.54 -9.00
CA ILE A 125 -6.17 7.71 -9.00
C ILE A 125 -5.00 7.49 -8.04
N ALA A 126 -5.27 7.05 -6.81
CA ALA A 126 -4.23 6.77 -5.82
C ALA A 126 -3.27 5.68 -6.32
N GLY A 127 -3.79 4.60 -6.90
CA GLY A 127 -2.98 3.53 -7.46
C GLY A 127 -2.12 3.97 -8.65
N ALA A 128 -2.71 4.75 -9.57
CA ALA A 128 -1.99 5.32 -10.70
C ALA A 128 -0.87 6.28 -10.27
N LEU A 129 -1.11 7.10 -9.23
CA LEU A 129 -0.09 7.96 -8.65
C LEU A 129 1.07 7.16 -8.05
N CYS A 130 0.79 6.08 -7.32
CA CYS A 130 1.84 5.21 -6.79
C CYS A 130 2.71 4.59 -7.90
N ILE A 131 2.09 4.12 -8.98
CA ILE A 131 2.79 3.58 -10.14
C ILE A 131 3.61 4.67 -10.84
N TYR A 132 3.03 5.87 -11.03
CA TYR A 132 3.70 6.98 -11.68
C TYR A 132 4.94 7.44 -10.90
N VAL A 133 4.83 7.61 -9.59
CA VAL A 133 5.95 8.01 -8.72
C VAL A 133 7.09 7.00 -8.83
N GLU A 134 6.78 5.71 -8.74
CA GLU A 134 7.77 4.64 -8.91
C GLU A 134 8.44 4.70 -10.30
N GLY A 135 7.63 4.81 -11.36
CA GLY A 135 8.12 4.88 -12.74
C GLY A 135 9.04 6.07 -12.99
N THR A 136 8.80 7.22 -12.34
CA THR A 136 9.71 8.38 -12.45
C THR A 136 11.02 8.20 -11.70
N THR A 137 11.07 7.33 -10.70
CA THR A 137 12.25 7.15 -9.84
C THR A 137 13.20 6.05 -10.31
N GLU A 138 12.74 5.09 -11.12
CA GLU A 138 13.63 4.11 -11.78
C GLU A 138 14.38 4.69 -12.99
N ILE A 139 13.93 5.82 -13.56
CA ILE A 139 14.48 6.41 -14.80
C ILE A 139 15.66 7.37 -14.51
N THR A 140 15.96 7.67 -13.25
CA THR A 140 17.04 8.61 -12.85
C THR A 140 18.21 7.89 -12.19
#